data_AF-A0A8S9B3A2-F1
#
_entry.id   AF-A0A8S9B3A2-F1
#
_cell.length_a   1.000
_cell.length_b   1.000
_cell.length_c   1.000
_cell.angle_alpha   90.00
_cell.angle_beta   90.00
_cell.angle_gamma   90.00
#
_symmetry.space_group_name_H-M   'P 1'
#
loop_
_entity.id
_entity.type
_entity.pdbx_description
1 polymer ?
#
loop_
_entity_poly.entity_id
_entity_poly.type
_entity_poly.pdbx_seq_one_letter_code
_entity_poly.pdbx_strand_id
1 'polypeptide(L)'
;MALRYEFLMHGILAVAALHLSTLQTARKTELLQAAMRLENVAIPSFRRLLSSNNSENIRAVFAFAGFVVPYMLAMSGSHDSSNCIPSLDNKHPHWFHSLRGLIMLLVRTQDDLAQGPLSPLLTKCAPTDYGRNPEDIHFVRIQKLLQSTTLSSGSDEKDLAACLGALDGLRRIAASICSQCNTALKVAPLYAWPGTVSQHFLELLHQRKPETLVILAHYCVLLKRVNSCWYFEGVGEKLLGAIDKELSEDWKHWIEWPLKQPIK
;
A
#
# COMPACT_ATOMS: atom_id res chain seq x y z
N MET A 1 8.47 0.19 -24.37
CA MET A 1 7.71 1.34 -23.84
C MET A 1 8.63 2.45 -23.33
N ALA A 2 9.56 2.20 -22.41
CA ALA A 2 10.42 3.25 -21.83
C ALA A 2 11.20 4.08 -22.88
N LEU A 3 11.74 3.44 -23.93
CA LEU A 3 12.43 4.14 -25.03
C LEU A 3 11.52 5.09 -25.83
N ARG A 4 10.19 4.89 -25.79
CA ARG A 4 9.21 5.73 -26.50
C ARG A 4 8.62 6.83 -25.60
N TYR A 5 8.68 6.65 -24.29
CA TYR A 5 8.05 7.54 -23.32
C TYR A 5 9.09 7.96 -22.28
N GLU A 6 9.69 9.14 -22.47
CA GLU A 6 10.79 9.64 -21.63
C GLU A 6 10.43 9.68 -20.14
N PHE A 7 9.21 10.11 -19.77
CA PHE A 7 8.78 10.14 -18.38
C PHE A 7 8.84 8.74 -17.73
N LEU A 8 8.50 7.69 -18.48
CA LEU A 8 8.60 6.31 -18.01
C LEU A 8 10.07 5.90 -17.82
N MET A 9 10.95 6.27 -18.74
CA MET A 9 12.39 6.04 -18.59
C MET A 9 12.93 6.73 -17.33
N HIS A 10 12.62 8.01 -17.15
CA HIS A 10 13.02 8.77 -15.96
C HIS A 10 12.51 8.13 -14.67
N GLY A 11 11.25 7.65 -14.63
CA GLY A 11 10.70 6.94 -13.47
C GLY A 11 11.46 5.64 -13.14
N ILE A 12 11.77 4.83 -14.16
CA ILE A 12 12.57 3.60 -14.00
C ILE A 12 13.96 3.93 -13.46
N LEU A 13 14.64 4.92 -14.05
CA LEU A 13 15.97 5.34 -13.63
C LEU A 13 15.96 5.95 -12.22
N ALA A 14 14.91 6.67 -11.84
CA ALA A 14 14.78 7.26 -10.51
C ALA A 14 14.69 6.17 -9.43
N VAL A 15 13.85 5.15 -9.64
CA VAL A 15 13.75 4.00 -8.72
C VAL A 15 15.03 3.18 -8.71
N ALA A 16 15.69 3.01 -9.87
CA ALA A 16 16.97 2.32 -9.95
C ALA A 16 18.08 3.06 -9.18
N ALA A 17 18.15 4.39 -9.29
CA ALA A 17 19.09 5.21 -8.54
C ALA A 17 18.81 5.14 -7.03
N LEU A 18 17.55 5.15 -6.60
CA LEU A 18 17.18 4.94 -5.20
C LEU A 18 17.64 3.58 -4.68
N HIS A 19 17.37 2.50 -5.43
CA HIS A 19 17.81 1.17 -5.03
C HIS A 19 19.35 1.08 -4.99
N LEU A 20 20.06 1.64 -5.97
CA LEU A 20 21.52 1.69 -5.94
C LEU A 20 22.05 2.48 -4.73
N SER A 21 21.32 3.49 -4.24
CA SER A 21 21.73 4.25 -3.07
C SER A 21 21.75 3.44 -1.77
N THR A 22 20.95 2.36 -1.69
CA THR A 22 20.95 1.42 -0.56
C THR A 22 22.11 0.43 -0.65
N LEU A 23 22.52 0.06 -1.88
CA LEU A 23 23.61 -0.87 -2.14
C LEU A 23 25.00 -0.18 -2.15
N GLN A 24 25.07 1.09 -2.54
CA GLN A 24 26.30 1.86 -2.71
C GLN A 24 26.33 3.05 -1.75
N THR A 25 26.56 2.76 -0.46
CA THR A 25 26.55 3.78 0.60
C THR A 25 27.51 4.94 0.35
N ALA A 26 28.66 4.67 -0.27
CA ALA A 26 29.65 5.70 -0.65
C ALA A 26 29.10 6.74 -1.66
N ARG A 27 28.12 6.37 -2.48
CA ARG A 27 27.50 7.24 -3.50
C ARG A 27 26.06 7.61 -3.16
N LYS A 28 25.62 7.34 -1.93
CA LYS A 28 24.22 7.51 -1.50
C LYS A 28 23.68 8.90 -1.83
N THR A 29 24.39 9.96 -1.43
CA THR A 29 23.94 11.35 -1.67
C THR A 29 23.81 11.69 -3.15
N GLU A 30 24.78 11.29 -3.97
CA GLU A 30 24.78 11.49 -5.43
C GLU A 30 23.58 10.78 -6.07
N LEU A 31 23.34 9.52 -5.69
CA LEU A 31 22.27 8.69 -6.23
C LEU A 31 20.88 9.18 -5.80
N LEU A 32 20.74 9.64 -4.55
CA LEU A 32 19.50 10.27 -4.08
C LEU A 32 19.20 11.56 -4.86
N GLN A 33 20.20 12.41 -5.08
CA GLN A 33 20.04 13.62 -5.89
C GLN A 33 19.68 13.29 -7.35
N ALA A 34 20.30 12.26 -7.94
CA ALA A 34 19.96 11.79 -9.28
C ALA A 34 18.49 11.32 -9.34
N ALA A 35 18.06 10.51 -8.38
CA ALA A 35 16.67 10.05 -8.29
C ALA A 35 15.67 11.21 -8.20
N MET A 36 15.93 12.20 -7.33
CA MET A 36 15.10 13.40 -7.20
C MET A 36 15.01 14.20 -8.50
N ARG A 37 16.14 14.41 -9.20
CA ARG A 37 16.14 15.13 -10.48
C ARG A 37 15.30 14.40 -11.54
N LEU A 38 15.48 13.08 -11.65
CA LEU A 38 14.76 12.26 -12.62
C LEU A 38 13.24 12.28 -12.35
N GLU A 39 12.82 12.15 -11.10
CA GLU A 39 11.40 12.24 -10.71
C GLU A 39 10.81 13.62 -11.04
N ASN A 40 11.51 14.70 -10.68
CA ASN A 40 11.06 16.08 -10.92
C ASN A 40 10.85 16.38 -12.42
N VAL A 41 11.66 15.79 -13.29
CA VAL A 41 11.49 15.89 -14.75
C VAL A 41 10.33 15.02 -15.25
N ALA A 42 10.11 13.85 -14.65
CA ALA A 42 9.10 12.90 -15.11
C ALA A 42 7.65 13.32 -14.73
N ILE A 43 7.45 13.84 -13.52
CA ILE A 43 6.11 14.12 -12.97
C ILE A 43 5.26 15.05 -13.85
N PRO A 44 5.76 16.20 -14.35
CA PRO A 44 4.95 17.10 -15.17
C PRO A 44 4.42 16.43 -16.44
N SER A 45 5.27 15.66 -17.12
CA SER A 45 4.91 14.91 -18.33
C SER A 45 3.91 13.79 -18.02
N PHE A 46 4.12 13.06 -16.92
CA PHE A 46 3.17 12.06 -16.44
C PHE A 46 1.79 12.68 -16.15
N ARG A 47 1.73 13.79 -15.40
CA ARG A 47 0.47 14.47 -15.07
C ARG A 47 -0.29 14.93 -16.33
N ARG A 48 0.42 15.49 -17.31
CA ARG A 48 -0.16 15.91 -18.58
C ARG A 48 -0.80 14.73 -19.34
N LEU A 49 -0.09 13.61 -19.43
CA LEU A 49 -0.59 12.42 -20.14
C LEU A 49 -1.70 11.71 -19.38
N LEU A 50 -1.64 11.68 -18.04
CA LEU A 50 -2.71 11.14 -17.20
C LEU A 50 -4.06 11.85 -17.44
N SER A 51 -4.03 13.17 -17.65
CA SER A 51 -5.22 13.97 -17.95
C SER A 51 -5.74 13.83 -19.38
N SER A 52 -4.94 13.27 -20.31
CA SER A 52 -5.28 13.21 -21.74
C SER A 52 -6.28 12.09 -22.10
N ASN A 53 -6.57 11.15 -21.19
CA ASN A 53 -7.44 9.99 -21.41
C ASN A 53 -7.17 9.20 -22.72
N ASN A 54 -5.93 9.20 -23.21
CA ASN A 54 -5.55 8.56 -24.46
C ASN A 54 -5.13 7.10 -24.22
N SER A 55 -5.82 6.16 -24.86
CA SER A 55 -5.55 4.70 -24.75
C SER A 55 -4.18 4.28 -25.29
N GLU A 56 -3.53 5.06 -26.16
CA GLU A 56 -2.18 4.76 -26.64
C GLU A 56 -1.12 4.93 -25.55
N ASN A 57 -1.26 5.96 -24.72
CA ASN A 57 -0.28 6.27 -23.67
C ASN A 57 -0.62 5.62 -22.33
N ILE A 58 -1.84 5.10 -22.17
CA ILE A 58 -2.36 4.65 -20.87
C ILE A 58 -1.52 3.55 -20.24
N ARG A 59 -0.93 2.67 -21.07
CA ARG A 59 -0.04 1.60 -20.62
C ARG A 59 1.26 2.15 -20.05
N ALA A 60 1.82 3.20 -20.65
CA ALA A 60 3.01 3.88 -20.15
C ALA A 60 2.70 4.71 -18.89
N VAL A 61 1.54 5.36 -18.85
CA VAL A 61 1.03 6.09 -17.68
C VAL A 61 0.87 5.12 -16.50
N PHE A 62 0.22 3.97 -16.71
CA PHE A 62 0.06 2.95 -15.68
C PHE A 62 1.41 2.38 -15.21
N ALA A 63 2.31 2.06 -16.14
CA ALA A 63 3.65 1.57 -15.81
C ALA A 63 4.42 2.58 -14.94
N PHE A 64 4.37 3.88 -15.27
CA PHE A 64 5.01 4.92 -14.46
C PHE A 64 4.37 5.04 -13.08
N ALA A 65 3.04 5.05 -13.00
CA ALA A 65 2.31 5.11 -11.73
C ALA A 65 2.69 3.96 -10.78
N GLY A 66 2.98 2.77 -11.32
CA GLY A 66 3.50 1.63 -10.57
C GLY A 66 4.85 1.89 -9.89
N PHE A 67 5.70 2.77 -10.44
CA PHE A 67 7.00 3.13 -9.87
C PHE A 67 6.94 4.30 -8.88
N VAL A 68 5.90 5.14 -8.94
CA VAL A 68 5.73 6.29 -8.03
C VAL A 68 5.65 5.83 -6.56
N VAL A 69 4.94 4.73 -6.28
CA VAL A 69 4.80 4.22 -4.90
C VAL A 69 6.11 3.67 -4.33
N PRO A 70 6.84 2.75 -5.00
CA PRO A 70 8.19 2.36 -4.61
C PRO A 70 9.10 3.57 -4.36
N TYR A 71 9.04 4.56 -5.25
CA TYR A 71 9.83 5.78 -5.12
C TYR A 71 9.49 6.55 -3.84
N MET A 72 8.21 6.84 -3.58
CA MET A 72 7.78 7.57 -2.38
C MET A 72 8.19 6.84 -1.10
N LEU A 73 7.96 5.54 -1.02
CA LEU A 73 8.29 4.74 0.16
C LEU A 73 9.80 4.74 0.44
N ALA A 74 10.61 4.54 -0.61
CA ALA A 74 12.05 4.55 -0.50
C ALA A 74 12.62 5.94 -0.18
N MET A 75 12.07 6.99 -0.78
CA MET A 75 12.52 8.36 -0.55
C MET A 75 12.13 8.85 0.84
N SER A 76 10.96 8.48 1.36
CA SER A 76 10.55 8.83 2.71
C SER A 76 11.33 8.11 3.83
N GLY A 77 12.22 7.17 3.48
CA GLY A 77 13.28 6.73 4.40
C GLY A 77 14.17 7.89 4.89
N SER A 78 14.17 9.05 4.20
CA SER A 78 14.88 10.27 4.58
C SER A 78 14.00 11.41 5.11
N HIS A 79 12.67 11.30 5.05
CA HIS A 79 11.71 12.33 5.49
C HIS A 79 10.48 11.69 6.16
N ASP A 80 10.08 12.20 7.34
CA ASP A 80 9.04 11.67 8.25
C ASP A 80 7.67 11.25 7.64
N SER A 81 7.37 11.61 6.39
CA SER A 81 6.03 11.49 5.80
C SER A 81 5.55 10.07 5.49
N SER A 82 6.41 9.05 5.34
CA SER A 82 5.95 7.65 5.13
C SER A 82 5.65 6.89 6.41
N ASN A 83 6.05 7.45 7.54
CA ASN A 83 6.13 6.74 8.81
C ASN A 83 4.95 7.08 9.74
N CYS A 84 4.01 7.88 9.24
CA CYS A 84 2.85 8.38 9.97
C CYS A 84 1.57 7.68 9.51
N ILE A 85 0.55 7.69 10.36
CA ILE A 85 -0.78 7.19 10.00
C ILE A 85 -1.32 8.05 8.84
N PRO A 86 -1.89 7.45 7.76
CA PRO A 86 -2.41 8.19 6.61
C PRO A 86 -3.25 9.40 7.02
N SER A 87 -2.93 10.58 6.48
CA SER A 87 -3.63 11.84 6.73
C SER A 87 -3.72 12.67 5.46
N LEU A 88 -4.79 13.45 5.32
CA LEU A 88 -4.98 14.43 4.25
C LEU A 88 -4.26 15.75 4.53
N ASP A 89 -3.91 16.04 5.79
CA ASP A 89 -3.31 17.33 6.20
C ASP A 89 -1.80 17.40 5.95
N ASN A 90 -1.22 16.33 5.40
CA ASN A 90 0.20 16.27 5.12
C ASN A 90 0.58 17.16 3.93
N LYS A 91 1.73 17.86 4.03
CA LYS A 91 2.29 18.66 2.92
C LYS A 91 2.47 17.88 1.61
N HIS A 92 2.65 16.56 1.71
CA HIS A 92 2.76 15.65 0.58
C HIS A 92 1.77 14.49 0.73
N PRO A 93 1.22 13.98 -0.39
CA PRO A 93 0.32 12.82 -0.34
C PRO A 93 1.00 11.62 0.30
N HIS A 94 0.30 11.00 1.26
CA HIS A 94 0.76 9.75 1.86
C HIS A 94 0.74 8.62 0.82
N TRP A 95 1.73 7.72 0.85
CA TRP A 95 1.85 6.61 -0.12
C TRP A 95 0.59 5.74 -0.21
N PHE A 96 -0.17 5.64 0.89
CA PHE A 96 -1.46 4.97 0.96
C PHE A 96 -2.48 5.54 -0.04
N HIS A 97 -2.53 6.87 -0.20
CA HIS A 97 -3.42 7.53 -1.15
C HIS A 97 -2.93 7.36 -2.59
N SER A 98 -1.61 7.33 -2.80
CA SER A 98 -1.04 7.07 -4.13
C SER A 98 -1.27 5.64 -4.60
N LEU A 99 -1.21 4.65 -3.70
CA LEU A 99 -1.63 3.28 -3.98
C LEU A 99 -3.10 3.22 -4.38
N ARG A 100 -3.97 3.93 -3.66
CA ARG A 100 -5.37 4.05 -4.04
C ARG A 100 -5.54 4.63 -5.44
N GLY A 101 -4.81 5.70 -5.76
CA GLY A 101 -4.80 6.27 -7.11
C GLY A 101 -4.36 5.27 -8.18
N LEU A 102 -3.34 4.45 -7.89
CA LEU A 102 -2.86 3.40 -8.79
C LEU A 102 -3.91 2.31 -9.04
N ILE A 103 -4.60 1.85 -7.99
CA ILE A 103 -5.67 0.85 -8.12
C ILE A 103 -6.90 1.42 -8.83
N MET A 104 -7.28 2.67 -8.57
CA MET A 104 -8.34 3.34 -9.33
C MET A 104 -7.98 3.47 -10.81
N LEU A 105 -6.71 3.78 -11.11
CA LEU A 105 -6.21 3.80 -12.48
C LEU A 105 -6.27 2.40 -13.11
N LEU A 106 -5.85 1.36 -12.39
CA LEU A 106 -5.93 -0.04 -12.83
C LEU A 106 -7.34 -0.44 -13.23
N VAL A 107 -8.32 -0.19 -12.35
CA VAL A 107 -9.73 -0.53 -12.59
C VAL A 107 -10.26 0.21 -13.81
N ARG A 108 -9.94 1.49 -13.95
CA ARG A 108 -10.37 2.33 -15.08
C ARG A 108 -9.79 1.87 -16.42
N THR A 109 -8.59 1.29 -16.44
CA THR A 109 -7.83 1.01 -17.67
C THR A 109 -7.62 -0.48 -17.90
N GLN A 110 -8.33 -1.33 -17.16
CA GLN A 110 -8.14 -2.78 -17.16
C GLN A 110 -8.25 -3.39 -18.57
N ASP A 111 -9.21 -2.95 -19.36
CA ASP A 111 -9.45 -3.49 -20.70
C ASP A 111 -8.29 -3.16 -21.66
N ASP A 112 -7.78 -1.92 -21.62
CA ASP A 112 -6.62 -1.51 -22.41
C ASP A 112 -5.33 -2.25 -22.01
N LEU A 113 -5.18 -2.49 -20.70
CA LEU A 113 -4.06 -3.22 -20.13
C LEU A 113 -4.10 -4.71 -20.48
N ALA A 114 -5.30 -5.31 -20.55
CA ALA A 114 -5.49 -6.72 -20.86
C ALA A 114 -5.04 -7.07 -22.29
N GLN A 115 -5.13 -6.11 -23.21
CA GLN A 115 -4.66 -6.26 -24.60
C GLN A 115 -3.16 -5.98 -24.77
N GLY A 116 -2.44 -5.67 -23.68
CA GLY A 116 -1.05 -5.20 -23.74
C GLY A 116 -0.06 -6.13 -23.04
N PRO A 117 1.23 -5.75 -23.05
CA PRO A 117 2.30 -6.50 -22.37
C PRO A 117 2.18 -6.48 -20.84
N LEU A 118 1.25 -5.71 -20.29
CA LEU A 118 0.98 -5.62 -18.85
C LEU A 118 -0.16 -6.55 -18.42
N SER A 119 -0.76 -7.32 -19.34
CA SER A 119 -1.81 -8.28 -19.04
C SER A 119 -1.45 -9.30 -17.95
N PRO A 120 -0.18 -9.76 -17.78
CA PRO A 120 0.15 -10.66 -16.66
C PRO A 120 -0.04 -10.02 -15.28
N LEU A 121 -0.02 -8.68 -15.19
CA LEU A 121 -0.28 -7.95 -13.94
C LEU A 121 -1.76 -7.94 -13.56
N LEU A 122 -2.66 -8.30 -14.48
CA LEU A 122 -4.10 -8.36 -14.26
C LEU A 122 -4.58 -9.72 -13.75
N THR A 123 -3.65 -10.63 -13.46
CA THR A 123 -3.97 -12.01 -13.05
C THR A 123 -4.95 -11.98 -11.87
N LYS A 124 -6.15 -12.51 -12.09
CA LYS A 124 -7.18 -12.61 -11.04
C LYS A 124 -6.72 -13.62 -10.00
N CYS A 125 -6.70 -13.19 -8.73
CA CYS A 125 -6.51 -14.12 -7.63
C CYS A 125 -7.64 -15.14 -7.62
N ALA A 126 -7.31 -16.42 -7.49
CA ALA A 126 -8.28 -17.48 -7.25
C ALA A 126 -9.07 -17.21 -5.96
N PRO A 127 -10.27 -17.78 -5.80
CA PRO A 127 -11.03 -17.68 -4.56
C PRO A 127 -10.16 -18.05 -3.36
N THR A 128 -10.08 -17.15 -2.39
CA THR A 128 -9.17 -17.31 -1.27
C THR A 128 -9.78 -18.21 -0.20
N ASP A 129 -9.12 -19.34 0.07
CA ASP A 129 -9.39 -20.17 1.24
C ASP A 129 -8.67 -19.58 2.47
N TYR A 130 -9.45 -18.94 3.36
CA TYR A 130 -8.94 -18.33 4.59
C TYR A 130 -8.26 -19.35 5.52
N GLY A 131 -8.66 -20.63 5.47
CA GLY A 131 -8.10 -21.70 6.29
C GLY A 131 -6.61 -21.98 6.03
N ARG A 132 -6.07 -21.46 4.92
CA ARG A 132 -4.63 -21.52 4.62
C ARG A 132 -3.78 -20.61 5.50
N ASN A 133 -4.37 -19.61 6.13
CA ASN A 133 -3.67 -18.73 7.06
C ASN A 133 -3.89 -19.20 8.51
N PRO A 134 -2.89 -19.83 9.17
CA PRO A 134 -3.04 -20.27 10.56
C PRO A 134 -3.28 -19.11 11.53
N GLU A 135 -2.95 -17.88 11.14
CA GLU A 135 -3.13 -16.67 11.95
C GLU A 135 -4.43 -15.93 11.64
N ASP A 136 -5.33 -16.52 10.83
CA ASP A 136 -6.67 -15.98 10.59
C ASP A 136 -7.46 -15.78 11.90
N ILE A 137 -7.12 -16.52 12.95
CA ILE A 137 -7.70 -16.37 14.30
C ILE A 137 -7.60 -14.94 14.84
N HIS A 138 -6.53 -14.19 14.52
CA HIS A 138 -6.37 -12.80 14.94
C HIS A 138 -7.37 -11.88 14.22
N PHE A 139 -7.58 -12.10 12.92
CA PHE A 139 -8.57 -11.35 12.15
C PHE A 139 -10.01 -11.70 12.55
N VAL A 140 -10.30 -12.97 12.84
CA VAL A 140 -11.61 -13.41 13.38
C VAL A 140 -11.89 -12.76 14.73
N ARG A 141 -10.88 -12.61 15.59
CA ARG A 141 -11.02 -11.92 16.88
C ARG A 141 -11.42 -10.45 16.70
N ILE A 142 -10.81 -9.74 15.74
CA ILE A 142 -11.19 -8.36 15.39
C ILE A 142 -12.60 -8.32 14.82
N GLN A 143 -12.97 -9.27 13.95
CA GLN A 143 -14.32 -9.33 13.40
C GLN A 143 -15.38 -9.39 14.51
N LYS A 144 -15.16 -10.23 15.52
CA LYS A 144 -16.05 -10.33 16.70
C LYS A 144 -16.10 -9.04 17.50
N LEU A 145 -14.96 -8.38 17.70
CA LEU A 145 -14.90 -7.06 18.35
C LEU A 145 -15.82 -6.06 17.63
N LEU A 146 -15.62 -5.88 16.32
CA LEU A 146 -16.39 -4.93 15.51
C LEU A 146 -17.90 -5.16 15.66
N GLN A 147 -18.33 -6.42 15.57
CA GLN A 147 -19.74 -6.80 15.72
C GLN A 147 -20.28 -6.51 17.14
N SER A 148 -19.46 -6.72 18.18
CA SER A 148 -19.86 -6.47 19.58
C SER A 148 -19.93 -4.98 19.94
N THR A 149 -19.07 -4.15 19.34
CA THR A 149 -19.06 -2.69 19.56
C THR A 149 -20.32 -2.05 18.97
N THR A 150 -20.77 -2.50 17.79
CA THR A 150 -22.01 -1.99 17.18
C THR A 150 -23.24 -2.28 18.03
N LEU A 151 -23.33 -3.48 18.60
CA LEU A 151 -24.44 -3.88 19.48
C LEU A 151 -24.49 -3.06 20.78
N SER A 152 -23.32 -2.66 21.31
CA SER A 152 -23.22 -1.96 22.59
C SER A 152 -23.34 -0.44 22.47
N SER A 153 -22.84 0.14 21.38
CA SER A 153 -22.64 1.59 21.26
C SER A 153 -23.61 2.28 20.30
N GLY A 154 -24.50 1.53 19.62
CA GLY A 154 -25.38 2.07 18.58
C GLY A 154 -24.61 2.69 17.39
N SER A 155 -23.39 2.20 17.15
CA SER A 155 -22.53 2.67 16.05
C SER A 155 -23.26 2.52 14.71
N ASP A 156 -23.02 3.47 13.81
CA ASP A 156 -23.59 3.49 12.47
C ASP A 156 -23.28 2.15 11.76
N GLU A 157 -24.31 1.47 11.26
CA GLU A 157 -24.20 0.22 10.50
C GLU A 157 -23.22 0.38 9.32
N LYS A 158 -23.12 1.60 8.79
CA LYS A 158 -22.18 1.99 7.75
C LYS A 158 -20.71 1.93 8.19
N ASP A 159 -20.40 2.32 9.43
CA ASP A 159 -19.04 2.23 10.00
C ASP A 159 -18.64 0.76 10.13
N LEU A 160 -19.54 -0.06 10.66
CA LEU A 160 -19.33 -1.50 10.79
C LEU A 160 -19.07 -2.15 9.43
N ALA A 161 -19.93 -1.87 8.44
CA ALA A 161 -19.80 -2.43 7.09
C ALA A 161 -18.46 -2.04 6.44
N ALA A 162 -18.01 -0.80 6.61
CA ALA A 162 -16.73 -0.33 6.08
C ALA A 162 -15.54 -1.04 6.75
N CYS A 163 -15.54 -1.17 8.08
CA CYS A 163 -14.51 -1.88 8.83
C CYS A 163 -14.47 -3.37 8.49
N LEU A 164 -15.62 -4.04 8.39
CA LEU A 164 -15.71 -5.45 8.01
C LEU A 164 -15.21 -5.68 6.58
N GLY A 165 -15.56 -4.82 5.63
CA GLY A 165 -15.06 -4.90 4.25
C GLY A 165 -13.53 -4.73 4.17
N ALA A 166 -12.98 -3.77 4.91
CA ALA A 166 -11.53 -3.57 4.99
C ALA A 166 -10.81 -4.78 5.61
N LEU A 167 -11.37 -5.34 6.69
CA LEU A 167 -10.86 -6.54 7.36
C LEU A 167 -10.91 -7.78 6.45
N ASP A 168 -12.01 -7.99 5.72
CA ASP A 168 -12.14 -9.09 4.75
C ASP A 168 -11.07 -9.00 3.66
N GLY A 169 -10.82 -7.78 3.13
CA GLY A 169 -9.73 -7.53 2.20
C GLY A 169 -8.36 -7.96 2.75
N LEU A 170 -8.05 -7.64 4.02
CA LEU A 170 -6.81 -8.08 4.66
C LEU A 170 -6.72 -9.59 4.79
N ARG A 171 -7.81 -10.25 5.20
CA ARG A 171 -7.85 -11.71 5.35
C ARG A 171 -7.59 -12.41 4.03
N ARG A 172 -8.16 -11.90 2.94
CA ARG A 172 -7.90 -12.41 1.57
C ARG A 172 -6.43 -12.29 1.18
N ILE A 173 -5.81 -11.16 1.49
CA ILE A 173 -4.40 -10.93 1.18
C ILE A 173 -3.51 -11.83 2.02
N ALA A 174 -3.77 -11.92 3.33
CA ALA A 174 -3.01 -12.76 4.26
C ALA A 174 -3.01 -14.24 3.81
N ALA A 175 -4.19 -14.78 3.47
CA ALA A 175 -4.30 -16.14 2.96
C ALA A 175 -3.66 -16.32 1.57
N SER A 176 -3.66 -15.30 0.70
CA SER A 176 -2.94 -15.34 -0.58
C SER A 176 -1.42 -15.43 -0.40
N ILE A 177 -0.85 -14.73 0.59
CA ILE A 177 0.59 -14.76 0.90
C ILE A 177 1.03 -16.15 1.40
N CYS A 178 0.15 -16.83 2.15
CA CYS A 178 0.36 -18.19 2.65
C CYS A 178 0.24 -19.27 1.56
N SER A 179 -0.36 -18.97 0.40
CA SER A 179 -0.43 -19.92 -0.72
C SER A 179 0.94 -20.09 -1.42
N GLN A 180 1.20 -21.27 -2.02
CA GLN A 180 2.41 -21.54 -2.81
C GLN A 180 2.43 -20.80 -4.17
N CYS A 181 2.20 -19.48 -4.16
CA CYS A 181 2.35 -18.61 -5.33
C CYS A 181 3.73 -17.95 -5.35
N ASN A 182 4.21 -17.64 -6.57
CA ASN A 182 5.52 -17.04 -6.83
C ASN A 182 5.68 -15.66 -6.15
N THR A 183 6.91 -15.26 -5.78
CA THR A 183 7.19 -14.08 -4.94
C THR A 183 6.68 -12.76 -5.54
N ALA A 184 6.77 -12.60 -6.87
CA ALA A 184 6.25 -11.43 -7.58
C ALA A 184 4.71 -11.29 -7.47
N LEU A 185 3.99 -12.40 -7.31
CA LEU A 185 2.54 -12.44 -7.10
C LEU A 185 2.13 -12.16 -5.65
N LYS A 186 3.09 -12.06 -4.70
CA LYS A 186 2.81 -11.74 -3.29
C LYS A 186 2.82 -10.24 -2.98
N VAL A 187 3.54 -9.46 -3.78
CA VAL A 187 3.68 -8.00 -3.58
C VAL A 187 2.46 -7.25 -4.11
N ALA A 188 1.94 -7.63 -5.27
CA ALA A 188 0.78 -6.97 -5.88
C ALA A 188 -0.49 -6.97 -4.98
N PRO A 189 -0.83 -8.07 -4.28
CA PRO A 189 -1.94 -8.05 -3.33
C PRO A 189 -1.75 -7.08 -2.16
N LEU A 190 -0.52 -6.89 -1.66
CA LEU A 190 -0.25 -5.90 -0.61
C LEU A 190 -0.47 -4.47 -1.11
N TYR A 191 -0.03 -4.18 -2.33
CA TYR A 191 -0.29 -2.91 -3.01
C TYR A 191 -1.80 -2.65 -3.18
N ALA A 192 -2.59 -3.71 -3.34
CA ALA A 192 -4.02 -3.58 -3.61
C ALA A 192 -4.82 -3.10 -2.40
N TRP A 193 -4.46 -3.50 -1.17
CA TRP A 193 -5.32 -3.24 0.00
C TRP A 193 -5.71 -1.77 0.18
N PRO A 194 -4.76 -0.81 0.18
CA PRO A 194 -5.08 0.61 0.31
C PRO A 194 -6.01 1.14 -0.79
N GLY A 195 -5.97 0.52 -1.97
CA GLY A 195 -6.86 0.84 -3.08
C GLY A 195 -8.22 0.14 -3.06
N THR A 196 -8.35 -0.96 -2.31
CA THR A 196 -9.60 -1.73 -2.23
C THR A 196 -10.50 -1.34 -1.06
N VAL A 197 -9.97 -0.67 -0.03
CA VAL A 197 -10.79 -0.20 1.10
C VAL A 197 -11.81 0.85 0.64
N SER A 198 -12.97 0.91 1.30
CA SER A 198 -14.02 1.87 0.96
C SER A 198 -13.59 3.31 1.29
N GLN A 199 -14.23 4.28 0.64
CA GLN A 199 -14.02 5.70 0.96
C GLN A 199 -14.43 6.01 2.41
N HIS A 200 -15.51 5.39 2.89
CA HIS A 200 -15.99 5.54 4.27
C HIS A 200 -14.97 5.03 5.30
N PHE A 201 -14.32 3.88 5.03
CA PHE A 201 -13.24 3.38 5.89
C PHE A 201 -12.07 4.37 6.01
N LEU A 202 -11.71 5.02 4.90
CA LEU A 202 -10.66 6.03 4.89
C LEU A 202 -11.03 7.24 5.74
N GLU A 203 -12.26 7.72 5.65
CA GLU A 203 -12.75 8.84 6.46
C GLU A 203 -12.67 8.51 7.96
N LEU A 204 -13.05 7.29 8.35
CA LEU A 204 -12.91 6.82 9.73
C LEU A 204 -11.44 6.70 10.17
N LEU A 205 -10.55 6.28 9.26
CA LEU A 205 -9.10 6.22 9.50
C LEU A 205 -8.48 7.63 9.66
N HIS A 206 -8.95 8.60 8.88
CA HIS A 206 -8.57 10.00 9.03
C HIS A 206 -9.05 10.59 10.35
N GLN A 207 -10.24 10.17 10.82
CA GLN A 207 -10.77 10.49 12.14
C GLN A 207 -10.10 9.72 13.30
N ARG A 208 -9.10 8.88 13.01
CA ARG A 208 -8.37 8.09 14.02
C ARG A 208 -9.27 7.17 14.85
N LYS A 209 -10.35 6.65 14.25
CA LYS A 209 -11.23 5.68 14.91
C LYS A 209 -10.42 4.43 15.32
N PRO A 210 -10.41 4.03 16.60
CA PRO A 210 -9.56 2.94 17.08
C PRO A 210 -9.70 1.63 16.30
N GLU A 211 -10.91 1.29 15.87
CA GLU A 211 -11.21 0.10 15.07
C GLU A 211 -10.42 0.08 13.77
N THR A 212 -10.34 1.22 13.09
CA THR A 212 -9.61 1.36 11.82
C THR A 212 -8.10 1.29 12.03
N LEU A 213 -7.60 1.82 13.14
CA LEU A 213 -6.19 1.76 13.53
C LEU A 213 -5.77 0.33 13.88
N VAL A 214 -6.63 -0.43 14.58
CA VAL A 214 -6.39 -1.86 14.83
C VAL A 214 -6.32 -2.65 13.53
N ILE A 215 -7.22 -2.40 12.58
CA ILE A 215 -7.18 -3.04 11.25
C ILE A 215 -5.87 -2.67 10.53
N LEU A 216 -5.49 -1.38 10.53
CA LEU A 216 -4.24 -0.91 9.92
C LEU A 216 -2.99 -1.51 10.59
N ALA A 217 -3.00 -1.72 11.91
CA ALA A 217 -1.93 -2.39 12.63
C ALA A 217 -1.74 -3.85 12.17
N HIS A 218 -2.83 -4.55 11.85
CA HIS A 218 -2.75 -5.91 11.30
C HIS A 218 -2.28 -5.92 9.85
N TYR A 219 -2.57 -4.87 9.08
CA TYR A 219 -1.94 -4.66 7.76
C TYR A 219 -0.42 -4.46 7.88
N CYS A 220 0.08 -3.75 8.90
CA CYS A 220 1.52 -3.60 9.14
C CYS A 220 2.24 -4.93 9.33
N VAL A 221 1.58 -5.95 9.89
CA VAL A 221 2.13 -7.31 9.99
C VAL A 221 2.38 -7.90 8.60
N LEU A 222 1.46 -7.70 7.66
CA LEU A 222 1.61 -8.19 6.29
C LEU A 222 2.75 -7.46 5.57
N LEU A 223 2.91 -6.16 5.81
CA LEU A 223 4.05 -5.38 5.30
C LEU A 223 5.38 -5.90 5.84
N LYS A 224 5.48 -6.17 7.15
CA LYS A 224 6.69 -6.72 7.80
C LYS A 224 7.12 -8.09 7.26
N ARG A 225 6.22 -8.82 6.60
CA ARG A 225 6.48 -10.16 6.02
C ARG A 225 7.02 -10.14 4.61
N VAL A 226 6.95 -9.00 3.94
CA VAL A 226 7.43 -8.82 2.56
C VAL A 226 8.62 -7.85 2.58
N ASN A 227 9.48 -8.02 3.58
CA ASN A 227 10.70 -7.21 3.74
C ASN A 227 11.73 -7.49 2.64
N SER A 228 11.56 -8.56 1.85
CA SER A 228 12.34 -8.78 0.63
C SER A 228 12.18 -7.66 -0.41
N CYS A 229 11.14 -6.85 -0.30
CA CYS A 229 10.97 -5.65 -1.12
C CYS A 229 11.65 -4.46 -0.44
N TRP A 230 12.83 -4.10 -0.94
CA TRP A 230 13.70 -3.07 -0.36
C TRP A 230 13.01 -1.73 -0.03
N TYR A 231 12.01 -1.31 -0.81
CA TYR A 231 11.30 -0.04 -0.56
C TYR A 231 10.25 -0.13 0.56
N PHE A 232 9.88 -1.32 1.04
CA PHE A 232 9.00 -1.49 2.20
C PHE A 232 9.76 -1.64 3.52
N GLU A 233 11.10 -1.65 3.47
CA GLU A 233 11.94 -1.86 4.64
C GLU A 233 11.62 -0.83 5.74
N GLY A 234 11.29 -1.35 6.93
CA GLY A 234 10.94 -0.53 8.10
C GLY A 234 9.59 0.19 8.03
N VAL A 235 8.86 0.18 6.91
CA VAL A 235 7.57 0.89 6.76
C VAL A 235 6.52 0.33 7.71
N GLY A 236 6.37 -0.99 7.74
CA GLY A 236 5.39 -1.65 8.61
C GLY A 236 5.69 -1.46 10.10
N GLU A 237 6.97 -1.48 10.49
CA GLU A 237 7.39 -1.23 11.88
C GLU A 237 7.10 0.20 12.31
N LYS A 238 7.54 1.19 11.53
CA LYS A 238 7.36 2.60 11.86
C LYS A 238 5.89 2.98 11.91
N LEU A 239 5.10 2.54 10.93
CA LEU A 239 3.65 2.77 10.92
C LEU A 239 2.96 2.11 12.11
N LEU A 240 3.36 0.88 12.47
CA LEU A 240 2.83 0.22 13.67
C LEU A 240 3.20 0.97 14.96
N GLY A 241 4.41 1.52 15.05
CA GLY A 241 4.83 2.36 16.17
C GLY A 241 4.06 3.69 16.25
N ALA A 242 3.68 4.28 15.11
CA ALA A 242 2.81 5.45 15.09
C ALA A 242 1.39 5.12 15.55
N ILE A 243 0.85 3.97 15.12
CA ILE A 243 -0.48 3.48 15.56
C ILE A 243 -0.48 3.19 17.06
N ASP A 244 0.57 2.56 17.56
CA ASP A 244 0.72 2.29 18.99
C ASP A 244 0.62 3.60 19.79
N LYS A 245 1.36 4.64 19.41
CA LYS A 245 1.31 5.95 20.10
C LYS A 245 -0.05 6.64 20.03
N GLU A 246 -0.81 6.41 18.97
CA GLU A 246 -2.13 7.05 18.75
C GLU A 246 -3.25 6.37 19.54
N LEU A 247 -3.16 5.05 19.73
CA LEU A 247 -4.20 4.28 20.43
C LEU A 247 -4.18 4.52 21.95
N SER A 248 -5.36 4.66 22.54
CA SER A 248 -5.53 4.65 24.00
C SER A 248 -5.27 3.26 24.59
N GLU A 249 -4.99 3.22 25.90
CA GLU A 249 -4.64 1.99 26.62
C GLU A 249 -5.66 0.85 26.46
N ASP A 250 -6.96 1.18 26.41
CA ASP A 250 -8.04 0.21 26.22
C ASP A 250 -7.92 -0.58 24.91
N TRP A 251 -7.23 -0.04 23.91
CA TRP A 251 -7.08 -0.66 22.59
C TRP A 251 -5.74 -1.36 22.38
N LYS A 252 -4.76 -1.16 23.25
CA LYS A 252 -3.40 -1.70 23.11
C LYS A 252 -3.37 -3.22 23.02
N HIS A 253 -4.21 -3.89 23.79
CA HIS A 253 -4.30 -5.35 23.80
C HIS A 253 -4.74 -5.95 22.44
N TRP A 254 -5.37 -5.15 21.57
CA TRP A 254 -5.70 -5.56 20.20
C TRP A 254 -4.52 -5.50 19.25
N ILE A 255 -3.49 -4.71 19.55
CA ILE A 255 -2.27 -4.58 18.73
C ILE A 255 -1.03 -5.26 19.33
N GLU A 256 -1.16 -5.93 20.48
CA GLU A 256 -0.09 -6.73 21.07
C GLU A 256 0.46 -7.81 20.14
N TRP A 257 -0.42 -8.54 19.45
CA TRP A 257 0.02 -9.57 18.51
C TRP A 257 0.80 -8.94 17.35
N PRO A 258 0.30 -7.90 16.64
CA PRO A 258 1.07 -7.18 15.63
C PRO A 258 2.46 -6.70 16.10
N LEU A 259 2.56 -6.19 17.32
CA LEU A 259 3.81 -5.71 17.91
C LEU A 259 4.83 -6.83 18.11
N LYS A 260 4.39 -8.03 18.49
CA LYS A 260 5.25 -9.21 18.71
C LYS A 260 5.71 -9.90 17.42
N GLN A 261 5.13 -9.56 16.27
CA GLN A 261 5.50 -10.21 15.01
C GLN A 261 6.92 -9.81 14.58
N PRO A 262 7.80 -10.75 14.21
CA PRO A 262 9.15 -10.41 13.74
C PRO A 262 9.12 -9.78 12.34
N ILE A 263 10.18 -9.07 12.00
CA ILE A 263 10.49 -8.69 10.61
C ILE A 263 11.05 -9.95 9.94
N LYS A 264 10.45 -10.39 8.82
CA LYS A 264 10.90 -11.55 8.06
C LYS A 264 11.59 -11.15 6.77
#